data_AF-A0A662VQV7-F1
#
_entry.id   AF-A0A662VQV7-F1
#
_cell.length_a   1.000
_cell.length_b   1.000
_cell.length_c   1.000
_cell.angle_alpha   90.00
_cell.angle_beta   90.00
_cell.angle_gamma   90.00
#
_symmetry.space_group_name_H-M   'P 1'
#
loop_
_entity.id
_entity.type
_entity.pdbx_description
1 polymer ?
#
loop_
_entity_poly.entity_id
_entity_poly.type
_entity_poly.pdbx_seq_one_letter_code
_entity_poly.pdbx_strand_id
1 'polypeptide(L)'
;MNIPKWILDVFYSYLTSELIYFDGEYPIATPVATFFNPTKNSIILSTSVSFYNKVKCIKQNPNVSILYSKHEYSGLSEKPVVLVHGSAKVHEKDFEKNNAYLSKLIEEQKETWKKEVYIKMGRELDSFIGRRLMDWYMLRILIEIIPDGIVCWKKEANILGSVDDLSKTIGSVKGDAVFAFMGEKYPIGIPVKLRKSNRKFLIENPTLNLKEGQKACLLIHSHNKYVKEITLTRYKGRISRISKTSRISRISTREGEIGEIEFIPTSKFSFKQGGILNSIRFILDGKRRAKKFLERYKKT
;
A
#
# COMPACT_ATOMS: atom_id res chain seq x y z
N MET A 1 19.58 -7.30 11.73
CA MET A 1 19.60 -7.74 10.32
C MET A 1 20.47 -6.79 9.53
N ASN A 2 21.42 -7.27 8.74
CA ASN A 2 22.19 -6.43 7.82
C ASN A 2 21.41 -6.26 6.52
N ILE A 3 20.99 -5.04 6.18
CA ILE A 3 20.16 -4.77 4.98
C ILE A 3 21.08 -4.28 3.86
N PRO A 4 21.15 -4.97 2.71
CA PRO A 4 21.95 -4.54 1.58
C PRO A 4 21.61 -3.11 1.12
N LYS A 5 22.64 -2.34 0.75
CA LYS A 5 22.50 -0.94 0.31
C LYS A 5 21.42 -0.74 -0.76
N TRP A 6 21.37 -1.61 -1.77
CA TRP A 6 20.38 -1.51 -2.84
C TRP A 6 18.93 -1.68 -2.36
N ILE A 7 18.69 -2.45 -1.27
CA ILE A 7 17.36 -2.55 -0.64
C ILE A 7 17.07 -1.27 0.15
N LEU A 8 18.06 -0.72 0.86
CA LEU A 8 17.91 0.56 1.53
C LEU A 8 17.53 1.66 0.53
N ASP A 9 18.16 1.67 -0.65
CA ASP A 9 17.85 2.63 -1.72
C ASP A 9 16.38 2.52 -2.16
N VAL A 10 15.77 1.32 -2.17
CA VAL A 10 14.32 1.17 -2.39
C VAL A 10 13.51 1.88 -1.31
N PHE A 11 13.86 1.67 -0.04
CA PHE A 11 13.14 2.30 1.08
C PHE A 11 13.24 3.84 1.04
N TYR A 12 14.39 4.36 0.64
CA TYR A 12 14.65 5.81 0.50
C TYR A 12 13.98 6.42 -0.74
N SER A 13 13.91 5.69 -1.85
CA SER A 13 13.57 6.28 -3.15
C SER A 13 12.14 6.01 -3.62
N TYR A 14 11.52 4.90 -3.23
CA TYR A 14 10.17 4.58 -3.70
C TYR A 14 9.16 5.54 -3.08
N LEU A 15 8.43 6.25 -3.96
CA LEU A 15 7.55 7.35 -3.58
C LEU A 15 6.36 6.85 -2.74
N THR A 16 5.79 5.70 -3.12
CA THR A 16 4.75 5.02 -2.35
C THR A 16 5.07 3.54 -2.20
N SER A 17 4.39 2.90 -1.27
CA SER A 17 4.46 1.46 -1.00
C SER A 17 3.08 0.99 -0.54
N GLU A 18 2.82 -0.31 -0.59
CA GLU A 18 1.56 -0.89 -0.15
C GLU A 18 1.75 -1.58 1.20
N LEU A 19 1.06 -1.09 2.23
CA LEU A 19 0.94 -1.76 3.51
C LEU A 19 -0.14 -2.85 3.38
N ILE A 20 0.22 -4.07 3.75
CA ILE A 20 -0.67 -5.21 3.84
C ILE A 20 -0.84 -5.60 5.31
N TYR A 21 -2.08 -5.60 5.78
CA TYR A 21 -2.44 -5.94 7.16
C TYR A 21 -3.72 -6.77 7.17
N PHE A 22 -3.96 -7.56 8.22
CA PHE A 22 -5.19 -8.34 8.34
C PHE A 22 -6.26 -7.52 9.06
N ASP A 23 -7.48 -7.44 8.50
CA ASP A 23 -8.57 -6.67 9.11
C ASP A 23 -9.49 -7.47 10.03
N GLY A 24 -9.14 -8.73 10.30
CA GLY A 24 -9.96 -9.70 11.03
C GLY A 24 -10.65 -10.70 10.11
N GLU A 25 -10.82 -10.36 8.82
CA GLU A 25 -11.48 -11.24 7.85
C GLU A 25 -10.70 -11.37 6.53
N TYR A 26 -10.13 -10.27 6.03
CA TYR A 26 -9.37 -10.21 4.80
C TYR A 26 -7.98 -9.61 5.06
N PRO A 27 -6.95 -10.08 4.33
CA PRO A 27 -5.74 -9.29 4.15
C PRO A 27 -6.10 -8.06 3.32
N ILE A 28 -5.63 -6.89 3.73
CA ILE A 28 -5.96 -5.60 3.12
C ILE A 28 -4.70 -4.89 2.67
N ALA A 29 -4.59 -4.63 1.38
CA ALA A 29 -3.59 -3.72 0.84
C ALA A 29 -4.10 -2.27 0.87
N THR A 30 -3.24 -1.34 1.27
CA THR A 30 -3.45 0.10 1.21
C THR A 30 -2.16 0.81 0.86
N PRO A 31 -2.18 1.82 -0.02
CA PRO A 31 -1.00 2.61 -0.27
C PRO A 31 -0.66 3.47 0.94
N VAL A 32 0.64 3.65 1.16
CA VAL A 32 1.24 4.41 2.25
C VAL A 32 2.56 5.04 1.80
N ALA A 33 2.92 6.12 2.48
CA ALA A 33 4.29 6.62 2.51
C ALA A 33 5.04 5.90 3.63
N THR A 34 6.24 5.43 3.34
CA THR A 34 7.13 4.81 4.34
C THR A 34 8.46 5.56 4.39
N PHE A 35 9.10 5.57 5.54
CA PHE A 35 10.41 6.18 5.78
C PHE A 35 11.25 5.20 6.57
N PHE A 36 12.56 5.14 6.31
CA PHE A 36 13.44 4.20 7.00
C PHE A 36 14.16 4.87 8.16
N ASN A 37 14.11 4.27 9.36
CA ASN A 37 14.95 4.64 10.49
C ASN A 37 16.21 3.73 10.51
N PRO A 38 17.39 4.26 10.18
CA PRO A 38 18.63 3.47 10.15
C PRO A 38 19.12 3.04 11.53
N THR A 39 18.91 3.86 12.58
CA THR A 39 19.32 3.54 13.95
C THR A 39 18.61 2.32 14.51
N LYS A 40 17.32 2.15 14.17
CA LYS A 40 16.49 1.03 14.64
C LYS A 40 16.31 -0.08 13.62
N ASN A 41 16.79 0.10 12.39
CA ASN A 41 16.48 -0.76 11.25
C ASN A 41 14.98 -1.01 11.10
N SER A 42 14.17 0.03 11.28
CA SER A 42 12.70 -0.05 11.24
C SER A 42 12.12 0.81 10.14
N ILE A 43 10.95 0.39 9.63
CA ILE A 43 10.19 1.16 8.65
C ILE A 43 9.09 1.92 9.38
N ILE A 44 9.08 3.23 9.22
CA ILE A 44 8.11 4.14 9.81
C ILE A 44 7.10 4.53 8.75
N LEU A 45 5.82 4.40 9.06
CA LEU A 45 4.75 5.05 8.31
C LEU A 45 3.89 5.86 9.25
N SER A 46 3.29 6.92 8.73
CA SER A 46 2.36 7.75 9.48
C SER A 46 0.97 7.68 8.87
N THR A 47 -0.05 7.75 9.72
CA THR A 47 -1.45 7.81 9.29
C THR A 47 -2.18 8.87 10.09
N SER A 48 -3.08 9.61 9.44
CA SER A 48 -3.99 10.49 10.17
C SER A 48 -4.95 9.65 11.03
N VAL A 49 -5.32 10.18 12.19
CA VAL A 49 -6.39 9.65 13.05
C VAL A 49 -7.70 9.42 12.30
N SER A 50 -7.98 10.15 11.22
CA SER A 50 -9.17 9.93 10.40
C SER A 50 -9.13 8.63 9.59
N PHE A 51 -7.98 7.97 9.51
CA PHE A 51 -7.82 6.65 8.87
C PHE A 51 -7.50 5.55 9.89
N TYR A 52 -8.01 5.69 11.13
CA TYR A 52 -7.71 4.83 12.27
C TYR A 52 -7.99 3.32 12.08
N ASN A 53 -8.83 2.92 11.13
CA ASN A 53 -9.22 1.52 10.99
C ASN A 53 -8.00 0.58 10.86
N LYS A 54 -6.99 0.98 10.08
CA LYS A 54 -5.75 0.19 9.94
C LYS A 54 -5.00 0.07 11.28
N VAL A 55 -5.00 1.13 12.08
CA VAL A 55 -4.36 1.14 13.40
C VAL A 55 -5.06 0.15 14.32
N LYS A 56 -6.38 0.15 14.36
CA LYS A 56 -7.16 -0.83 15.15
C LYS A 56 -6.83 -2.26 14.74
N CYS A 57 -6.82 -2.55 13.43
CA CYS A 57 -6.50 -3.88 12.92
C CYS A 57 -5.07 -4.31 13.31
N ILE A 58 -4.09 -3.41 13.17
CA ILE A 58 -2.69 -3.68 13.52
C ILE A 58 -2.51 -3.92 15.02
N LYS A 59 -3.24 -3.20 15.88
CA LYS A 59 -3.21 -3.46 17.33
C LYS A 59 -3.75 -4.86 17.69
N GLN A 60 -4.68 -5.38 16.89
CA GLN A 60 -5.24 -6.72 17.10
C GLN A 60 -4.35 -7.82 16.50
N ASN A 61 -3.74 -7.56 15.35
CA ASN A 61 -2.77 -8.43 14.72
C ASN A 61 -1.58 -7.60 14.20
N PRO A 62 -0.43 -7.64 14.90
CA PRO A 62 0.72 -6.80 14.54
C PRO A 62 1.51 -7.35 13.34
N ASN A 63 1.20 -8.54 12.83
CA ASN A 63 1.88 -9.09 11.65
C ASN A 63 1.43 -8.34 10.40
N VAL A 64 2.38 -7.66 9.75
CA VAL A 64 2.13 -6.87 8.54
C VAL A 64 3.20 -7.14 7.49
N SER A 65 2.91 -6.73 6.26
CA SER A 65 3.92 -6.61 5.21
C SER A 65 3.87 -5.24 4.54
N ILE A 66 4.98 -4.83 3.94
CA ILE A 66 5.09 -3.66 3.08
C ILE A 66 5.66 -4.12 1.75
N LEU A 67 4.93 -3.86 0.67
CA LEU A 67 5.38 -4.11 -0.68
C LEU A 67 5.86 -2.80 -1.32
N TYR A 68 7.07 -2.83 -1.83
CA TYR A 68 7.68 -1.82 -2.69
C TYR A 68 7.73 -2.37 -4.11
N SER A 69 6.73 -2.03 -4.93
CA SER A 69 6.66 -2.48 -6.33
C SER A 69 6.51 -1.35 -7.35
N LYS A 70 6.12 -0.16 -6.90
CA LYS A 70 5.93 1.04 -7.73
C LYS A 70 7.23 1.81 -7.87
N HIS A 71 7.98 1.49 -8.93
CA HIS A 71 9.31 2.05 -9.17
C HIS A 71 9.27 3.43 -9.84
N GLU A 72 8.10 3.91 -10.27
CA GLU A 72 7.94 5.20 -10.92
C GLU A 72 8.48 6.33 -10.03
N TYR A 73 9.27 7.21 -10.62
CA TYR A 73 9.88 8.37 -9.94
C TYR A 73 10.89 8.02 -8.83
N SER A 74 11.28 6.75 -8.70
CA SER A 74 12.33 6.35 -7.73
C SER A 74 13.73 6.79 -8.15
N GLY A 75 13.97 7.00 -9.45
CA GLY A 75 15.32 7.27 -9.98
C GLY A 75 16.26 6.06 -9.93
N LEU A 76 15.77 4.87 -9.56
CA LEU A 76 16.55 3.63 -9.54
C LEU A 76 16.49 2.93 -10.90
N SER A 77 17.64 2.44 -11.39
CA SER A 77 17.76 1.76 -12.69
C SER A 77 17.22 0.33 -12.69
N GLU A 78 17.49 -0.43 -11.62
CA GLU A 78 17.19 -1.87 -11.55
C GLU A 78 15.73 -2.21 -11.19
N LYS A 79 14.91 -1.20 -10.84
CA LYS A 79 13.47 -1.33 -10.50
C LYS A 79 13.09 -2.57 -9.67
N PRO A 80 13.80 -2.88 -8.56
CA PRO A 80 13.53 -4.10 -7.81
C PRO A 80 12.14 -4.09 -7.17
N VAL A 81 11.57 -5.27 -6.97
CA VAL A 81 10.41 -5.45 -6.09
C VAL A 81 10.91 -5.95 -4.74
N VAL A 82 10.46 -5.32 -3.65
CA VAL A 82 10.86 -5.69 -2.29
C VAL A 82 9.61 -5.86 -1.42
N LEU A 83 9.46 -7.03 -0.82
CA LEU A 83 8.45 -7.31 0.19
C LEU A 83 9.14 -7.44 1.55
N VAL A 84 8.76 -6.59 2.48
CA VAL A 84 9.20 -6.65 3.87
C VAL A 84 8.05 -7.18 4.70
N HIS A 85 8.26 -8.21 5.51
CA HIS A 85 7.27 -8.66 6.49
C HIS A 85 7.85 -8.55 7.90
N GLY A 86 7.00 -8.24 8.87
CA GLY A 86 7.46 -7.98 10.22
C GLY A 86 6.34 -7.69 11.21
N SER A 87 6.76 -7.29 12.41
CA SER A 87 5.87 -6.90 13.50
C SER A 87 5.73 -5.38 13.57
N ALA A 88 4.49 -4.91 13.65
CA ALA A 88 4.15 -3.50 13.75
C ALA A 88 3.85 -3.07 15.19
N LYS A 89 4.42 -1.94 15.60
CA LYS A 89 4.14 -1.22 16.83
C LYS A 89 3.46 0.10 16.53
N VAL A 90 2.38 0.39 17.25
CA VAL A 90 1.61 1.62 17.11
C VAL A 90 2.02 2.63 18.18
N HIS A 91 2.32 3.85 17.76
CA HIS A 91 2.58 5.00 18.62
C HIS A 91 1.47 6.03 18.43
N GLU A 92 0.41 5.98 19.25
CA GLU A 92 -0.81 6.77 19.09
C GLU A 92 -1.10 7.75 20.25
N LYS A 93 -0.18 7.85 21.22
CA LYS A 93 -0.42 8.59 22.47
C LYS A 93 -0.04 10.08 22.41
N ASP A 94 0.88 10.44 21.52
CA ASP A 94 1.46 11.78 21.48
C ASP A 94 1.64 12.22 20.01
N PHE A 95 0.70 13.04 19.54
CA PHE A 95 0.68 13.48 18.14
C PHE A 95 1.78 14.51 17.84
N GLU A 96 2.14 15.35 18.81
CA GLU A 96 3.18 16.36 18.64
C GLU A 96 4.56 15.71 18.52
N LYS A 97 4.88 14.79 19.44
CA LYS A 97 6.11 14.00 19.37
C LYS A 97 6.19 13.17 18.10
N ASN A 98 5.07 12.57 17.68
CA ASN A 98 5.00 11.82 16.43
C ASN A 98 5.30 12.70 15.21
N ASN A 99 4.74 13.91 15.16
CA ASN A 99 4.99 14.86 14.08
C ASN A 99 6.44 15.32 14.07
N ALA A 100 6.99 15.72 15.22
CA ALA A 100 8.38 16.15 15.33
C ALA A 100 9.34 15.04 14.88
N TYR A 101 9.10 13.81 15.31
CA TYR A 101 9.88 12.65 14.91
C TYR A 101 9.78 12.37 13.40
N LEU A 102 8.59 12.47 12.81
CA LEU A 102 8.40 12.28 11.38
C LEU A 102 9.09 13.37 10.56
N SER A 103 8.99 14.64 10.96
CA SER A 103 9.67 15.76 10.30
C SER A 103 11.18 15.56 10.30
N LYS A 104 11.75 15.24 11.46
CA LYS A 104 13.17 14.92 11.59
C LYS A 104 13.57 13.75 10.66
N LEU A 105 12.77 12.69 10.63
CA LEU A 105 13.05 11.53 9.79
C LEU A 105 13.02 11.86 8.29
N ILE A 106 12.14 12.78 7.86
CA ILE A 106 12.06 13.29 6.49
C ILE A 106 13.28 14.15 6.15
N GLU A 107 13.68 15.04 7.05
CA GLU A 107 14.85 15.92 6.90
C GLU A 107 16.14 15.10 6.78
N GLU A 108 16.26 14.02 7.54
CA GLU A 108 17.40 13.09 7.54
C GLU A 108 17.36 12.06 6.39
N GLN A 109 16.30 12.02 5.56
CA GLN A 109 16.30 11.15 4.37
C GLN A 109 17.38 11.59 3.38
N LYS A 110 17.88 10.61 2.60
CA LYS A 110 18.68 10.89 1.40
C LYS A 110 17.96 11.86 0.47
N GLU A 111 18.72 12.68 -0.25
CA GLU A 111 18.17 13.54 -1.30
C GLU A 111 17.60 12.67 -2.43
N THR A 112 16.27 12.60 -2.47
CA THR A 112 15.49 11.83 -3.44
C THR A 112 14.25 12.63 -3.81
N TRP A 113 13.66 12.31 -4.95
CA TRP A 113 12.39 12.89 -5.36
C TRP A 113 11.29 12.71 -4.31
N LYS A 114 11.30 11.56 -3.61
CA LYS A 114 10.40 11.29 -2.47
C LYS A 114 10.53 12.35 -1.39
N LYS A 115 11.75 12.69 -0.97
CA LYS A 115 12.00 13.74 0.03
C LYS A 115 11.41 15.08 -0.40
N GLU A 116 11.70 15.51 -1.62
CA GLU A 116 11.18 16.77 -2.17
C GLU A 116 9.64 16.83 -2.16
N VAL A 117 8.99 15.75 -2.61
CA VAL A 117 7.52 15.66 -2.66
C VAL A 117 6.92 15.75 -1.26
N TYR A 118 7.47 15.03 -0.27
CA TYR A 118 6.93 15.05 1.09
C TYR A 118 7.24 16.35 1.86
N ILE A 119 8.38 17.00 1.61
CA ILE A 119 8.66 18.35 2.11
C ILE A 119 7.64 19.35 1.54
N LYS A 120 7.39 19.30 0.23
CA LYS A 120 6.38 20.17 -0.41
C LYS A 120 4.99 19.91 0.15
N MET A 121 4.59 18.66 0.31
CA MET A 121 3.31 18.29 0.92
C MET A 121 3.19 18.81 2.36
N GLY A 122 4.26 18.70 3.14
CA GLY A 122 4.35 19.28 4.49
C GLY A 122 4.08 20.78 4.48
N ARG A 123 4.77 21.54 3.62
CA ARG A 123 4.57 23.00 3.47
C ARG A 123 3.15 23.36 3.02
N GLU A 124 2.56 22.60 2.10
CA GLU A 124 1.18 22.81 1.64
C GLU A 124 0.18 22.63 2.82
N LEU A 125 0.37 21.59 3.63
CA LEU A 125 -0.45 21.33 4.83
C LEU A 125 -0.23 22.38 5.93
N ASP A 126 0.98 22.94 6.03
CA ASP A 126 1.34 23.93 7.04
C ASP A 126 0.86 25.35 6.71
N SER A 127 0.46 25.59 5.46
CA SER A 127 -0.15 26.86 5.04
C SER A 127 -1.43 27.17 5.84
N PHE A 128 -1.82 28.44 5.90
CA PHE A 128 -3.05 28.87 6.59
C PHE A 128 -4.29 28.09 6.14
N ILE A 129 -4.46 27.94 4.82
CA ILE A 129 -5.58 27.18 4.23
C ILE A 129 -5.44 25.69 4.55
N GLY A 130 -4.22 25.14 4.44
CA GLY A 130 -3.90 23.76 4.79
C GLY A 130 -4.30 23.44 6.23
N ARG A 131 -3.83 24.22 7.20
CA ARG A 131 -4.16 24.04 8.63
C ARG A 131 -5.66 24.13 8.89
N ARG A 132 -6.39 25.05 8.25
CA ARG A 132 -7.85 25.19 8.46
C ARG A 132 -8.65 24.02 7.89
N LEU A 133 -8.30 23.54 6.70
CA LEU A 133 -9.05 22.49 6.01
C LEU A 133 -8.60 21.08 6.40
N MET A 134 -7.33 20.92 6.74
CA MET A 134 -6.64 19.63 6.92
C MET A 134 -5.98 19.49 8.30
N ASP A 135 -6.39 20.27 9.31
CA ASP A 135 -6.01 20.10 10.73
C ASP A 135 -6.01 18.64 11.19
N TRP A 136 -7.09 17.92 10.90
CA TRP A 136 -7.24 16.49 11.22
C TRP A 136 -6.20 15.59 10.56
N TYR A 137 -5.64 16.01 9.43
CA TYR A 137 -4.61 15.27 8.70
C TYR A 137 -3.25 15.38 9.39
N MET A 138 -3.02 16.46 10.16
CA MET A 138 -1.81 16.72 10.95
C MET A 138 -1.81 15.96 12.28
N LEU A 139 -2.93 15.40 12.73
CA LEU A 139 -2.95 14.48 13.86
C LEU A 139 -2.46 13.10 13.41
N ARG A 140 -1.15 12.86 13.53
CA ARG A 140 -0.48 11.66 13.00
C ARG A 140 -0.23 10.63 14.09
N ILE A 141 -0.63 9.39 13.79
CA ILE A 141 -0.21 8.18 14.48
C ILE A 141 0.96 7.60 13.70
N LEU A 142 2.02 7.17 14.40
CA LEU A 142 3.12 6.43 13.79
C LEU A 142 2.88 4.93 13.94
N ILE A 143 3.20 4.19 12.89
CA ILE A 143 3.31 2.74 12.89
C ILE A 143 4.76 2.44 12.54
N GLU A 144 5.45 1.79 13.47
CA GLU A 144 6.84 1.34 13.35
C GLU A 144 6.84 -0.15 13.06
N ILE A 145 7.47 -0.57 11.96
CA ILE A 145 7.53 -1.96 11.53
C ILE A 145 8.97 -2.42 11.68
N ILE A 146 9.16 -3.43 12.52
CA ILE A 146 10.45 -4.11 12.70
C ILE A 146 10.46 -5.29 11.73
N PRO A 147 11.34 -5.31 10.72
CA PRO A 147 11.40 -6.40 9.75
C PRO A 147 11.81 -7.72 10.42
N ASP A 148 11.03 -8.76 10.17
CA ASP A 148 11.38 -10.15 10.48
C ASP A 148 12.01 -10.85 9.28
N GLY A 149 11.69 -10.39 8.06
CA GLY A 149 12.29 -10.89 6.83
C GLY A 149 12.03 -9.99 5.63
N ILE A 150 12.84 -10.17 4.60
CA ILE A 150 12.78 -9.43 3.34
C ILE A 150 12.86 -10.44 2.19
N VAL A 151 11.87 -10.38 1.30
CA VAL A 151 11.85 -11.12 0.03
C VAL A 151 12.02 -10.11 -1.10
N CYS A 152 12.83 -10.46 -2.10
CA CYS A 152 13.17 -9.51 -3.16
C CYS A 152 13.27 -10.16 -4.53
N TRP A 153 12.98 -9.36 -5.56
CA TRP A 153 13.06 -9.73 -6.96
C TRP A 153 13.85 -8.63 -7.71
N LYS A 154 15.07 -8.96 -8.15
CA LYS A 154 16.08 -8.02 -8.68
C LYS A 154 15.95 -7.64 -10.16
N LYS A 155 15.04 -8.29 -10.89
CA LYS A 155 14.69 -7.94 -12.26
C LYS A 155 13.17 -7.77 -12.26
N GLU A 156 12.62 -7.08 -13.25
CA GLU A 156 11.21 -7.26 -13.60
C GLU A 156 11.02 -8.76 -13.83
N ALA A 157 10.73 -9.53 -12.79
CA ALA A 157 10.28 -10.89 -12.91
C ALA A 157 8.93 -10.70 -13.56
N ASN A 158 8.84 -10.60 -14.89
CA ASN A 158 7.68 -10.61 -15.78
C ASN A 158 6.30 -10.10 -15.25
N ILE A 159 6.25 -9.26 -14.22
CA ILE A 159 5.06 -9.01 -13.37
C ILE A 159 4.57 -7.56 -13.55
N LEU A 160 5.33 -6.69 -14.21
CA LEU A 160 4.81 -5.39 -14.63
C LEU A 160 3.99 -5.57 -15.91
N GLY A 161 2.67 -5.60 -15.75
CA GLY A 161 1.78 -5.02 -16.72
C GLY A 161 1.18 -3.78 -16.07
N SER A 162 1.57 -2.60 -16.52
CA SER A 162 0.74 -1.42 -16.30
C SER A 162 -0.65 -1.76 -16.85
N VAL A 163 -1.71 -1.58 -16.06
CA VAL A 163 -3.07 -1.90 -16.49
C VAL A 163 -3.52 -0.97 -17.65
N ASP A 164 -2.73 0.06 -17.96
CA ASP A 164 -2.94 0.96 -19.09
C ASP A 164 -2.78 0.23 -20.46
N ASP A 165 -1.96 -0.83 -20.54
CA ASP A 165 -1.72 -1.61 -21.79
C ASP A 165 -2.84 -2.64 -22.12
N LEU A 166 -3.79 -2.86 -21.20
CA LEU A 166 -4.93 -3.78 -21.39
C LEU A 166 -6.24 -3.04 -21.77
N SER A 167 -6.15 -1.74 -22.01
CA SER A 167 -7.29 -0.83 -22.22
C SER A 167 -8.10 -1.10 -23.50
N LYS A 168 -7.58 -1.88 -24.47
CA LYS A 168 -8.23 -2.08 -25.77
C LYS A 168 -9.24 -3.24 -25.86
N THR A 169 -9.33 -4.12 -24.87
CA THR A 169 -10.23 -5.30 -24.96
C THR A 169 -11.20 -5.42 -23.78
N ILE A 170 -10.99 -4.66 -22.70
CA ILE A 170 -11.68 -4.87 -21.42
C ILE A 170 -11.87 -3.50 -20.79
N GLY A 171 -13.09 -3.19 -20.36
CA GLY A 171 -13.42 -1.89 -19.76
C GLY A 171 -12.32 -1.36 -18.83
N SER A 172 -11.84 -0.16 -19.15
CA SER A 172 -10.62 0.48 -18.63
C SER A 172 -10.42 0.35 -17.12
N VAL A 173 -9.29 -0.20 -16.71
CA VAL A 173 -8.81 -0.10 -15.33
C VAL A 173 -7.41 0.52 -15.41
N LYS A 174 -7.14 1.61 -14.69
CA LYS A 174 -5.88 2.38 -14.80
C LYS A 174 -5.02 2.18 -13.54
N GLY A 175 -3.74 1.86 -13.69
CA GLY A 175 -2.76 1.78 -12.58
C GLY A 175 -2.39 0.38 -12.08
N ASP A 176 -1.32 0.27 -11.28
CA ASP A 176 -0.75 -1.02 -10.85
C ASP A 176 -1.64 -1.77 -9.86
N ALA A 177 -1.62 -3.10 -10.00
CA ALA A 177 -2.40 -3.99 -9.18
C ALA A 177 -1.56 -4.78 -8.19
N VAL A 178 -2.02 -4.82 -6.95
CA VAL A 178 -1.47 -5.62 -5.86
C VAL A 178 -2.51 -6.63 -5.42
N PHE A 179 -2.16 -7.91 -5.46
CA PHE A 179 -2.96 -8.98 -4.91
C PHE A 179 -2.44 -9.35 -3.53
N ALA A 180 -3.31 -9.23 -2.53
CA ALA A 180 -3.00 -9.52 -1.13
C ALA A 180 -3.79 -10.72 -0.64
N PHE A 181 -3.11 -11.63 0.06
CA PHE A 181 -3.65 -12.86 0.62
C PHE A 181 -2.96 -13.16 1.96
N MET A 182 -3.53 -14.07 2.76
CA MET A 182 -2.87 -14.53 3.98
C MET A 182 -1.83 -15.59 3.64
N GLY A 183 -0.55 -15.34 3.96
CA GLY A 183 0.45 -16.39 4.04
C GLY A 183 0.31 -17.17 5.35
N GLU A 184 1.30 -17.99 5.68
CA GLU A 184 1.28 -18.80 6.91
C GLU A 184 1.20 -17.95 8.18
N LYS A 185 2.02 -16.89 8.26
CA LYS A 185 2.11 -15.99 9.42
C LYS A 185 1.73 -14.54 9.12
N TYR A 186 2.14 -14.03 7.95
CA TYR A 186 1.97 -12.64 7.58
C TYR A 186 0.94 -12.49 6.45
N PRO A 187 0.18 -11.39 6.42
CA PRO A 187 -0.53 -11.00 5.21
C PRO A 187 0.49 -10.58 4.16
N ILE A 188 0.45 -11.20 2.98
CA ILE A 188 1.41 -11.01 1.89
C ILE A 188 0.75 -10.21 0.77
N GLY A 189 1.51 -9.33 0.13
CA GLY A 189 1.10 -8.62 -1.08
C GLY A 189 2.12 -8.85 -2.19
N ILE A 190 1.64 -8.98 -3.41
CA ILE A 190 2.47 -9.11 -4.61
C ILE A 190 1.91 -8.24 -5.74
N PRO A 191 2.76 -7.70 -6.62
CA PRO A 191 2.28 -7.10 -7.85
C PRO A 191 1.72 -8.20 -8.76
N VAL A 192 0.69 -7.90 -9.55
CA VAL A 192 0.07 -8.88 -10.46
C VAL A 192 -0.37 -8.26 -11.78
N LYS A 193 -0.33 -9.09 -12.83
CA LYS A 193 -1.07 -8.83 -14.07
C LYS A 193 -2.50 -9.34 -13.91
N LEU A 194 -3.46 -8.52 -14.28
CA LEU A 194 -4.88 -8.88 -14.20
C LEU A 194 -5.60 -8.69 -15.51
N ARG A 195 -6.64 -9.48 -15.71
CA ARG A 195 -7.60 -9.37 -16.79
C ARG A 195 -9.00 -9.44 -16.22
N LYS A 196 -9.79 -8.38 -16.36
CA LYS A 196 -11.19 -8.41 -15.89
C LYS A 196 -12.04 -9.21 -16.89
N SER A 197 -12.83 -10.15 -16.38
CA SER A 197 -13.74 -10.97 -17.19
C SER A 197 -15.08 -11.05 -16.46
N ASN A 198 -16.12 -10.42 -17.03
CA ASN A 198 -17.45 -10.32 -16.43
C ASN A 198 -17.40 -9.80 -14.98
N ARG A 199 -17.84 -10.62 -14.01
CA ARG A 199 -17.87 -10.33 -12.58
C ARG A 199 -16.63 -10.83 -11.82
N LYS A 200 -15.58 -11.28 -12.51
CA LYS A 200 -14.35 -11.79 -11.90
C LYS A 200 -13.08 -11.14 -12.47
N PHE A 201 -11.97 -11.34 -11.77
CA PHE A 201 -10.64 -11.00 -12.23
C PHE A 201 -9.86 -12.29 -12.46
N LEU A 202 -9.15 -12.36 -13.58
CA LEU A 202 -8.14 -13.37 -13.83
C LEU A 202 -6.79 -12.75 -13.50
N ILE A 203 -5.98 -13.45 -12.73
CA ILE A 203 -4.72 -12.95 -12.18
C ILE A 203 -3.64 -13.95 -12.55
N GLU A 204 -2.60 -13.50 -13.26
CA GLU A 204 -1.48 -14.37 -13.62
C GLU A 204 -0.53 -14.51 -12.42
N ASN A 205 -0.13 -15.73 -12.07
CA ASN A 205 0.99 -15.89 -11.15
C ASN A 205 1.68 -17.26 -11.17
N PRO A 206 2.94 -17.36 -11.67
CA PRO A 206 3.69 -18.61 -11.76
C PRO A 206 3.94 -19.32 -10.42
N THR A 207 4.02 -18.64 -9.27
CA THR A 207 4.50 -19.28 -8.02
C THR A 207 3.90 -18.67 -6.75
N LEU A 208 2.67 -19.05 -6.41
CA LEU A 208 2.11 -18.77 -5.08
C LEU A 208 1.54 -20.04 -4.45
N ASN A 209 1.68 -20.17 -3.14
CA ASN A 209 0.96 -21.19 -2.39
C ASN A 209 -0.43 -20.64 -2.00
N LEU A 210 -1.42 -20.84 -2.88
CA LEU A 210 -2.79 -20.37 -2.70
C LEU A 210 -3.78 -21.53 -2.68
N LYS A 211 -4.93 -21.29 -2.05
CA LYS A 211 -6.02 -22.27 -1.98
C LYS A 211 -7.31 -21.70 -2.57
N GLU A 212 -8.08 -22.55 -3.24
CA GLU A 212 -9.44 -22.19 -3.63
C GLU A 212 -10.30 -21.87 -2.40
N GLY A 213 -11.21 -20.92 -2.53
CA GLY A 213 -12.02 -20.38 -1.43
C GLY A 213 -11.30 -19.37 -0.53
N GLN A 214 -9.96 -19.23 -0.63
CA GLN A 214 -9.18 -18.33 0.20
C GLN A 214 -9.59 -16.87 -0.01
N LYS A 215 -9.72 -16.13 1.10
CA LYS A 215 -10.03 -14.70 1.09
C LYS A 215 -8.81 -13.89 0.68
N ALA A 216 -9.04 -12.92 -0.20
CA ALA A 216 -8.00 -12.07 -0.74
C ALA A 216 -8.51 -10.65 -0.99
N CYS A 217 -7.57 -9.75 -1.24
CA CYS A 217 -7.81 -8.36 -1.60
C CYS A 217 -7.05 -8.03 -2.87
N LEU A 218 -7.73 -7.39 -3.82
CA LEU A 218 -7.12 -6.81 -5.00
C LEU A 218 -7.14 -5.30 -4.86
N LEU A 219 -5.97 -4.67 -4.80
CA LEU A 219 -5.79 -3.23 -4.80
C LEU A 219 -5.33 -2.78 -6.18
N ILE A 220 -5.90 -1.70 -6.69
CA ILE A 220 -5.48 -1.00 -7.90
C ILE A 220 -5.26 0.45 -7.51
N HIS A 221 -4.05 0.94 -7.73
CA HIS A 221 -3.63 2.25 -7.23
C HIS A 221 -2.81 2.97 -8.29
N SER A 222 -3.05 4.27 -8.48
CA SER A 222 -2.19 5.15 -9.27
C SER A 222 -2.13 6.56 -8.67
N HIS A 223 -1.06 7.27 -9.00
CA HIS A 223 -0.83 8.66 -8.67
C HIS A 223 0.16 9.26 -9.68
N ASN A 224 0.24 10.59 -9.76
CA ASN A 224 1.28 11.26 -10.53
C ASN A 224 2.59 11.40 -9.71
N LYS A 225 3.63 12.02 -10.30
CA LYS A 225 4.94 12.21 -9.66
C LYS A 225 4.92 12.99 -8.34
N TYR A 226 3.85 13.72 -8.05
CA TYR A 226 3.70 14.50 -6.82
C TYR A 226 2.81 13.83 -5.78
N VAL A 227 2.46 12.55 -5.96
CA VAL A 227 1.44 11.85 -5.16
C VAL A 227 0.10 12.61 -5.18
N LYS A 228 -0.22 13.22 -6.32
CA LYS A 228 -1.51 13.85 -6.61
C LYS A 228 -2.27 13.00 -7.63
N GLU A 229 -3.54 13.35 -7.86
CA GLU A 229 -4.45 12.61 -8.75
C GLU A 229 -4.58 11.13 -8.34
N ILE A 230 -4.52 10.86 -7.04
CA ILE A 230 -4.58 9.51 -6.50
C ILE A 230 -5.90 8.86 -6.92
N THR A 231 -5.82 7.72 -7.58
CA THR A 231 -6.96 6.81 -7.73
C THR A 231 -6.66 5.52 -7.01
N LEU A 232 -7.65 5.03 -6.27
CA LEU A 232 -7.56 3.78 -5.56
C LEU A 232 -8.86 3.03 -5.72
N THR A 233 -8.79 1.77 -6.11
CA THR A 233 -9.90 0.83 -6.04
C THR A 233 -9.42 -0.43 -5.35
N ARG A 234 -10.18 -0.85 -4.34
CA ARG A 234 -9.91 -2.06 -3.58
C ARG A 234 -11.11 -2.98 -3.66
N TYR A 235 -10.86 -4.23 -4.00
CA TYR A 235 -11.83 -5.31 -3.98
C TYR A 235 -11.47 -6.28 -2.87
N LYS A 236 -12.45 -6.66 -2.04
CA LYS A 236 -12.33 -7.87 -1.21
C LYS A 236 -13.09 -8.98 -1.89
N GLY A 237 -12.63 -10.21 -1.76
CA GLY A 237 -13.23 -11.34 -2.44
C GLY A 237 -12.56 -12.65 -2.10
N ARG A 238 -12.81 -13.66 -2.94
CA ARG A 238 -12.25 -14.99 -2.76
C ARG A 238 -11.66 -15.52 -4.06
N ILE A 239 -10.66 -16.38 -3.93
CA ILE A 239 -10.16 -17.19 -5.02
C ILE A 239 -11.23 -18.23 -5.34
N SER A 240 -11.77 -18.24 -6.56
CA SER A 240 -12.76 -19.23 -6.98
C SER A 240 -12.14 -20.42 -7.68
N ARG A 241 -11.00 -20.23 -8.35
CA ARG A 241 -10.32 -21.29 -9.09
C ARG A 241 -8.84 -21.01 -9.25
N ILE A 242 -8.02 -22.06 -9.27
CA ILE A 242 -6.59 -22.00 -9.61
C ILE A 242 -6.34 -22.90 -10.83
N SER A 243 -5.59 -22.40 -11.81
CA SER A 243 -5.28 -23.08 -13.08
C SER A 243 -3.77 -23.12 -13.31
N LYS A 244 -3.24 -24.23 -13.86
CA LYS A 244 -1.83 -24.35 -14.29
C LYS A 244 -1.55 -23.72 -15.66
N THR A 245 -2.59 -23.23 -16.34
CA THR A 245 -2.48 -22.56 -17.65
C THR A 245 -2.95 -21.12 -17.52
N SER A 246 -2.11 -20.18 -17.95
CA SER A 246 -2.47 -18.77 -18.00
C SER A 246 -3.23 -18.46 -19.29
N ARG A 247 -4.48 -17.99 -19.17
CA ARG A 247 -5.21 -17.48 -20.34
C ARG A 247 -4.76 -16.07 -20.72
N ILE A 248 -4.06 -15.38 -19.82
CA ILE A 248 -3.52 -14.03 -20.03
C ILE A 248 -2.29 -14.09 -20.92
N SER A 249 -1.31 -14.94 -20.59
CA SER A 249 -0.06 -15.08 -21.36
C SER A 249 -0.08 -16.22 -22.36
N ARG A 250 -1.12 -17.07 -22.35
CA ARG A 250 -1.22 -18.31 -23.17
C ARG A 250 -0.06 -19.28 -22.93
N ILE A 251 0.55 -19.22 -21.76
CA ILE A 251 1.66 -20.09 -21.34
C ILE A 251 1.13 -21.14 -20.38
N SER A 252 1.50 -22.41 -20.63
CA SER A 252 1.37 -23.47 -19.63
C SER A 252 2.57 -23.43 -18.69
N THR A 253 2.30 -23.53 -17.40
CA THR A 253 3.36 -23.54 -16.37
C THR A 253 3.81 -24.96 -16.06
N ARG A 254 4.98 -25.10 -15.42
CA ARG A 254 5.53 -26.42 -15.06
C ARG A 254 4.74 -27.06 -13.92
N GLU A 255 5.01 -28.32 -13.63
CA GLU A 255 4.39 -29.00 -12.50
C GLU A 255 4.75 -28.29 -11.18
N GLY A 256 3.73 -27.96 -10.37
CA GLY A 256 3.89 -27.20 -9.13
C GLY A 256 3.77 -25.67 -9.28
N GLU A 257 3.76 -25.15 -10.51
CA GLU A 257 3.54 -23.74 -10.80
C GLU A 257 2.05 -23.43 -11.07
N ILE A 258 1.63 -22.20 -10.78
CA ILE A 258 0.28 -21.71 -11.05
C ILE A 258 0.31 -20.88 -12.34
N GLY A 259 -0.61 -21.10 -13.27
CA GLY A 259 -0.74 -20.24 -14.45
C GLY A 259 -1.60 -19.01 -14.17
N GLU A 260 -2.81 -19.23 -13.62
CA GLU A 260 -3.82 -18.19 -13.46
C GLU A 260 -4.73 -18.48 -12.26
N ILE A 261 -5.17 -17.42 -11.61
CA ILE A 261 -6.09 -17.42 -10.47
C ILE A 261 -7.36 -16.68 -10.89
N GLU A 262 -8.51 -17.28 -10.63
CA GLU A 262 -9.80 -16.60 -10.73
C GLU A 262 -10.16 -16.00 -9.37
N PHE A 263 -10.35 -14.69 -9.32
CA PHE A 263 -10.75 -13.93 -8.13
C PHE A 263 -12.14 -13.33 -8.32
N ILE A 264 -13.06 -13.67 -7.42
CA ILE A 264 -14.43 -13.14 -7.41
C ILE A 264 -14.53 -12.05 -6.33
N PRO A 265 -14.69 -10.77 -6.71
CA PRO A 265 -14.92 -9.69 -5.77
C PRO A 265 -16.31 -9.81 -5.13
N THR A 266 -16.37 -9.66 -3.81
CA THR A 266 -17.60 -9.60 -3.01
C THR A 266 -17.92 -8.18 -2.55
N SER A 267 -16.92 -7.30 -2.46
CA SER A 267 -17.10 -5.89 -2.15
C SER A 267 -16.10 -5.02 -2.88
N LYS A 268 -16.44 -3.74 -3.05
CA LYS A 268 -15.62 -2.74 -3.72
C LYS A 268 -15.57 -1.46 -2.88
N PHE A 269 -14.39 -0.88 -2.75
CA PHE A 269 -14.16 0.47 -2.26
C PHE A 269 -13.39 1.25 -3.32
N SER A 270 -13.80 2.48 -3.61
CA SER A 270 -13.06 3.35 -4.53
C SER A 270 -12.88 4.74 -3.94
N PHE A 271 -11.73 5.32 -4.24
CA PHE A 271 -11.36 6.68 -3.91
C PHE A 271 -10.69 7.33 -5.11
N LYS A 272 -11.05 8.58 -5.40
CA LYS A 272 -10.40 9.42 -6.41
C LYS A 272 -10.14 10.79 -5.78
N GLN A 273 -8.89 11.21 -5.80
CA GLN A 273 -8.48 12.55 -5.41
C GLN A 273 -8.73 13.51 -6.58
N GLY A 274 -9.23 14.70 -6.26
CA GLY A 274 -9.51 15.75 -7.23
C GLY A 274 -10.98 15.87 -7.62
N GLY A 275 -11.33 17.05 -8.13
CA GLY A 275 -12.71 17.52 -8.27
C GLY A 275 -13.21 18.19 -7.00
N ILE A 276 -13.85 19.36 -7.14
CA ILE A 276 -14.27 20.22 -6.01
C ILE A 276 -15.13 19.43 -5.01
N LEU A 277 -16.13 18.70 -5.49
CA LEU A 277 -17.03 17.90 -4.64
C LEU A 277 -16.30 16.80 -3.87
N ASN A 278 -15.38 16.08 -4.51
CA ASN A 278 -14.62 15.02 -3.85
C ASN A 278 -13.66 15.59 -2.80
N SER A 279 -13.02 16.72 -3.08
CA SER A 279 -12.13 17.41 -2.14
C SER A 279 -12.90 17.89 -0.90
N ILE A 280 -14.06 18.54 -1.08
CA ILE A 280 -14.91 18.98 0.02
C ILE A 280 -15.37 17.78 0.85
N ARG A 281 -15.87 16.73 0.19
CA ARG A 281 -16.29 15.50 0.87
C ARG A 281 -15.17 14.87 1.67
N PHE A 282 -13.97 14.77 1.10
CA PHE A 282 -12.79 14.23 1.76
C PHE A 282 -12.42 15.00 3.03
N ILE A 283 -12.44 16.34 2.97
CA ILE A 283 -12.19 17.21 4.11
C ILE A 283 -13.24 17.01 5.21
N LEU A 284 -14.53 17.08 4.87
CA LEU A 284 -15.62 16.97 5.83
C LEU A 284 -15.68 15.59 6.48
N ASP A 285 -15.55 14.53 5.68
CA ASP A 285 -15.50 13.16 6.19
C ASP A 285 -14.25 12.93 7.06
N GLY A 286 -13.12 13.55 6.70
CA GLY A 286 -11.90 13.57 7.49
C GLY A 286 -12.11 14.18 8.88
N LYS A 287 -12.67 15.40 8.95
CA LYS A 287 -13.01 16.08 10.20
C LYS A 287 -13.99 15.25 11.06
N ARG A 288 -15.03 14.69 10.45
CA ARG A 288 -16.02 13.83 11.14
C ARG A 288 -15.35 12.61 11.78
N ARG A 289 -14.47 11.92 11.03
CA ARG A 289 -13.75 10.74 11.55
C ARG A 289 -12.76 11.12 12.67
N ALA A 290 -12.04 12.22 12.53
CA ALA A 290 -11.13 12.71 13.57
C ALA A 290 -11.89 13.07 14.85
N LYS A 291 -13.02 13.80 14.75
CA LYS A 291 -13.86 14.13 15.92
C LYS A 291 -14.28 12.86 16.66
N LYS A 292 -14.82 11.87 15.94
CA LYS A 292 -15.23 10.57 16.51
C LYS A 292 -14.06 9.82 17.17
N PHE A 293 -12.86 9.92 16.60
CA PHE A 293 -11.67 9.34 17.20
C PHE A 293 -11.28 10.05 18.50
N LEU A 294 -11.19 11.38 18.49
CA LEU A 294 -10.80 12.18 19.65
C LEU A 294 -11.82 12.07 20.81
N GLU A 295 -13.11 11.97 20.51
CA GLU A 295 -14.15 11.72 21.52
C GLU A 295 -13.97 10.38 22.25
N ARG A 296 -13.43 9.37 21.57
CA ARG A 296 -13.08 8.08 22.19
C ARG A 296 -11.77 8.17 22.93
N TYR A 297 -10.79 8.85 22.36
CA TYR A 297 -9.46 9.04 22.93
C TYR A 297 -9.51 9.78 24.27
N LYS A 298 -10.38 10.79 24.41
CA LYS A 298 -10.57 11.51 25.69
C LYS A 298 -11.19 10.66 26.82
N LYS A 299 -11.77 9.50 26.50
CA LYS A 299 -12.43 8.61 27.47
C LYS A 299 -11.50 7.50 28.00
N THR A 300 -10.28 7.41 27.47
CA THR A 300 -9.27 6.40 27.80
C THR A 300 -8.07 7.05 28.43
#